data_AF-A0A2P4Q4W5-F1
#
_entry.id   AF-A0A2P4Q4W5-F1
#
_cell.length_a   1.000
_cell.length_b   1.000
_cell.length_c   1.000
_cell.angle_alpha   90.00
_cell.angle_beta   90.00
_cell.angle_gamma   90.00
#
_symmetry.space_group_name_H-M   'P 1'
#
loop_
_entity.id
_entity.type
_entity.pdbx_description
1 polymer ?
#
loop_
_entity_poly.entity_id
_entity_poly.type
_entity_poly.pdbx_seq_one_letter_code
_entity_poly.pdbx_strand_id
1 'polypeptide(L)'
;MCIIKCFGITQDPITNNYALVLQYMENGDLRKYLERTVNIITWDQRLNKIYDICLALNNIHIHGLIHKDLHPGNIFIDPTFAYIGDFGFCMPAKENLSNSTKKNIYGV
;
A
#
# COMPACT_ATOMS: atom_id res chain seq x y z
N MET A 1 -2.48 -11.35 0.60
CA MET A 1 -3.25 -10.95 -0.61
C MET A 1 -3.63 -9.48 -0.46
N CYS A 2 -3.78 -8.74 -1.55
CA CYS A 2 -3.97 -7.27 -1.58
C CYS A 2 -2.72 -6.44 -1.20
N ILE A 3 -1.52 -6.98 -1.43
CA ILE A 3 -0.24 -6.26 -1.35
C ILE A 3 0.39 -6.28 -2.75
N ILE A 4 0.97 -5.17 -3.20
CA ILE A 4 1.66 -5.13 -4.50
C ILE A 4 2.72 -6.23 -4.56
N LYS A 5 2.67 -7.03 -5.62
CA LYS A 5 3.66 -8.08 -5.83
C LYS A 5 4.99 -7.47 -6.28
N CYS A 6 6.06 -7.81 -5.58
CA CYS A 6 7.42 -7.59 -6.02
C CYS A 6 7.91 -8.81 -6.81
N PHE A 7 8.38 -8.59 -8.03
CA PHE A 7 8.97 -9.63 -8.87
C PHE A 7 10.48 -9.75 -8.71
N GLY A 8 11.14 -8.71 -8.19
CA GLY A 8 12.57 -8.72 -7.93
C GLY A 8 13.20 -7.33 -8.03
N ILE A 9 14.51 -7.33 -8.25
CA ILE A 9 15.33 -6.13 -8.39
C ILE A 9 15.96 -6.16 -9.79
N THR A 10 16.07 -5.00 -10.42
CA THR A 10 16.84 -4.78 -11.65
C THR A 10 17.87 -3.69 -11.42
N GLN A 11 18.83 -3.57 -12.33
CA GLN A 11 19.84 -2.52 -12.32
C GLN A 11 19.90 -1.87 -13.70
N ASP A 12 19.86 -0.55 -13.74
CA ASP A 12 20.09 0.21 -14.97
C ASP A 12 21.57 0.11 -15.36
N PRO A 13 21.92 -0.44 -16.55
CA PRO A 13 23.31 -0.63 -16.95
C PRO A 13 24.07 0.68 -17.23
N ILE A 14 23.35 1.80 -17.41
CA ILE A 14 23.97 3.11 -17.69
C ILE A 14 24.27 3.84 -16.38
N THR A 15 23.27 3.93 -15.50
CA THR A 15 23.40 4.69 -14.24
C THR A 15 23.91 3.85 -13.07
N ASN A 16 23.92 2.52 -13.20
CA ASN A 16 24.17 1.54 -12.14
C ASN A 16 23.17 1.63 -10.96
N ASN A 17 22.07 2.34 -11.12
CA ASN A 17 21.03 2.45 -10.10
C ASN A 17 20.19 1.17 -10.03
N TYR A 18 19.84 0.78 -8.81
CA TYR A 18 18.91 -0.33 -8.58
C TYR A 18 17.47 0.16 -8.61
N ALA A 19 16.58 -0.69 -9.12
CA ALA A 19 15.14 -0.46 -9.12
C ALA A 19 14.38 -1.74 -8.73
N LEU A 20 13.22 -1.58 -8.09
CA LEU A 20 12.30 -2.68 -7.83
C LEU A 20 11.41 -2.94 -9.05
N VAL A 21 11.21 -4.21 -9.38
CA VAL A 21 10.27 -4.63 -10.41
C VAL A 21 8.97 -5.02 -9.71
N LEU A 22 7.93 -4.19 -9.86
CA LEU A 22 6.65 -4.34 -9.18
C LEU A 22 5.53 -4.69 -10.16
N GLN A 23 4.45 -5.28 -9.64
CA GLN A 23 3.21 -5.48 -10.38
C GLN A 23 2.69 -4.16 -10.94
N TYR A 24 2.41 -4.15 -12.24
CA TYR A 24 1.76 -3.02 -12.89
C TYR A 24 0.28 -2.96 -12.50
N MET A 25 -0.16 -1.77 -12.11
CA MET A 25 -1.52 -1.52 -11.63
C MET A 25 -2.25 -0.65 -12.66
N GLU A 26 -3.07 -1.29 -13.49
CA GLU A 26 -3.72 -0.68 -14.67
C GLU A 26 -4.53 0.57 -14.32
N ASN A 27 -5.21 0.57 -13.19
CA ASN A 27 -6.01 1.70 -12.74
C ASN A 27 -5.22 2.69 -11.88
N GLY A 28 -3.90 2.55 -11.76
CA GLY A 28 -3.04 3.45 -11.00
C GLY A 28 -3.40 3.51 -9.51
N ASP A 29 -3.14 4.67 -8.90
CA ASP A 29 -3.44 4.92 -7.49
C ASP A 29 -4.93 5.25 -7.24
N LEU A 30 -5.40 5.02 -6.01
CA LEU A 30 -6.78 5.21 -5.59
C LEU A 30 -7.22 6.66 -5.76
N ARG A 31 -6.34 7.65 -5.55
CA ARG A 31 -6.67 9.07 -5.78
C ARG A 31 -7.08 9.31 -7.23
N LYS A 32 -6.21 8.95 -8.19
CA LYS A 32 -6.52 9.10 -9.63
C LYS A 32 -7.67 8.23 -10.08
N TYR A 33 -7.83 7.04 -9.49
CA TYR A 33 -8.98 6.19 -9.76
C TYR A 33 -10.30 6.85 -9.36
N LEU A 34 -10.37 7.42 -8.15
CA LEU A 34 -11.58 8.11 -7.68
C LEU A 34 -11.88 9.37 -8.48
N GLU A 35 -10.86 10.16 -8.85
CA GLU A 35 -11.03 11.34 -9.72
C GLU A 35 -11.72 11.00 -11.05
N ARG A 36 -11.38 9.84 -11.65
CA ARG A 36 -11.98 9.36 -12.91
C ARG A 36 -13.34 8.69 -12.74
N THR A 37 -13.61 8.11 -11.57
CA THR A 37 -14.76 7.21 -11.37
C THR A 37 -15.80 7.72 -10.37
N VAL A 38 -15.64 8.93 -9.82
CA VAL A 38 -16.49 9.47 -8.75
C VAL A 38 -18.01 9.32 -8.99
N ASN A 39 -18.45 9.48 -10.24
CA ASN A 39 -19.85 9.40 -10.65
C ASN A 39 -20.29 8.02 -11.19
N ILE A 40 -19.36 7.05 -11.27
CA ILE A 40 -19.57 5.74 -11.91
C ILE A 40 -19.47 4.61 -10.87
N ILE A 41 -18.54 4.75 -9.92
CA ILE A 41 -18.28 3.72 -8.91
C ILE A 41 -19.48 3.53 -7.98
N THR A 42 -19.95 2.29 -7.86
CA THR A 42 -21.09 1.96 -6.99
C THR A 42 -20.68 1.88 -5.52
N TRP A 43 -21.66 1.94 -4.61
CA TRP A 43 -21.40 1.74 -3.19
C TRP A 43 -20.82 0.36 -2.88
N ASP A 44 -21.29 -0.68 -3.53
CA ASP A 44 -20.76 -2.04 -3.35
C ASP A 44 -19.30 -2.14 -3.78
N GLN A 45 -18.94 -1.51 -4.91
CA GLN A 45 -17.55 -1.44 -5.34
C GLN A 45 -16.68 -0.68 -4.33
N ARG A 46 -17.17 0.43 -3.77
CA ARG A 46 -16.46 1.16 -2.70
C ARG A 46 -16.23 0.29 -1.48
N LEU A 47 -17.26 -0.43 -1.03
CA LEU A 47 -17.18 -1.33 0.12
C LEU A 47 -16.17 -2.46 -0.13
N ASN A 48 -16.17 -3.05 -1.32
CA ASN A 48 -15.20 -4.08 -1.69
C ASN A 48 -13.76 -3.55 -1.63
N LYS A 49 -13.49 -2.36 -2.19
CA LYS A 49 -12.14 -1.75 -2.13
C LYS A 49 -11.73 -1.44 -0.69
N ILE A 50 -12.64 -0.96 0.17
CA ILE A 50 -12.37 -0.73 1.60
C ILE A 50 -12.02 -2.05 2.29
N TYR A 51 -12.80 -3.11 2.03
CA TYR A 51 -12.54 -4.44 2.56
C TYR A 51 -11.15 -4.95 2.18
N ASP A 52 -10.75 -4.81 0.91
CA ASP A 52 -9.42 -5.19 0.44
C ASP A 52 -8.29 -4.44 1.17
N ILE A 53 -8.45 -3.12 1.37
CA ILE A 53 -7.48 -2.28 2.09
C ILE A 53 -7.37 -2.73 3.55
N CYS A 54 -8.50 -2.98 4.22
CA CYS A 54 -8.51 -3.49 5.59
C CYS A 54 -7.84 -4.87 5.69
N LEU A 55 -8.09 -5.76 4.73
CA LEU A 55 -7.46 -7.08 4.68
C LEU A 55 -5.95 -6.98 4.48
N ALA A 56 -5.49 -6.11 3.58
CA ALA A 56 -4.08 -5.84 3.35
C ALA A 56 -3.39 -5.27 4.60
N LEU A 57 -4.00 -4.28 5.25
CA LEU A 57 -3.50 -3.69 6.49
C LEU A 57 -3.40 -4.73 7.62
N ASN A 58 -4.45 -5.53 7.80
CA ASN A 58 -4.42 -6.60 8.77
C ASN A 58 -3.27 -7.58 8.47
N ASN A 59 -3.03 -7.90 7.18
CA ASN A 59 -1.91 -8.74 6.78
C ASN A 59 -0.55 -8.11 7.17
N ILE A 60 -0.36 -6.82 6.98
CA ILE A 60 0.86 -6.12 7.41
C ILE A 60 1.03 -6.23 8.94
N HIS A 61 -0.03 -5.97 9.69
CA HIS A 61 0.01 -5.97 11.15
C HIS A 61 0.24 -7.35 11.77
N ILE A 62 -0.34 -8.43 11.22
CA ILE A 62 -0.08 -9.79 11.72
C ILE A 62 1.38 -10.23 11.53
N HIS A 63 2.09 -9.65 10.56
CA HIS A 63 3.53 -9.86 10.38
C HIS A 63 4.37 -8.94 11.28
N GLY A 64 3.75 -8.20 12.20
CA GLY A 64 4.43 -7.33 13.15
C GLY A 64 5.04 -6.09 12.50
N LEU A 65 4.49 -5.63 11.38
CA LEU A 65 4.95 -4.45 10.64
C LEU A 65 3.94 -3.30 10.77
N ILE A 66 4.41 -2.08 10.57
CA ILE A 66 3.60 -0.85 10.46
C ILE A 66 3.98 -0.18 9.14
N HIS A 67 2.99 0.15 8.31
CA HIS A 67 3.22 0.75 6.98
C HIS A 67 3.69 2.21 7.06
N LYS A 68 3.08 3.03 7.93
CA LYS A 68 3.43 4.43 8.29
C LYS A 68 3.18 5.51 7.25
N ASP A 69 2.88 5.12 6.02
CA ASP A 69 2.58 6.06 4.94
C ASP A 69 1.34 5.63 4.14
N LEU A 70 0.29 5.15 4.82
CA LEU A 70 -0.92 4.77 4.09
C LEU A 70 -1.76 6.00 3.73
N HIS A 71 -1.84 6.28 2.44
CA HIS A 71 -2.75 7.27 1.88
C HIS A 71 -3.25 6.81 0.50
N PRO A 72 -4.26 7.47 -0.10
CA PRO A 72 -4.80 7.07 -1.42
C PRO A 72 -3.79 7.08 -2.59
N GLY A 73 -2.58 7.58 -2.39
CA GLY A 73 -1.51 7.54 -3.39
C GLY A 73 -0.66 6.26 -3.32
N ASN A 74 -0.67 5.59 -2.16
CA ASN A 74 0.04 4.32 -1.91
C ASN A 74 -0.94 3.12 -1.92
N ILE A 75 -2.20 3.38 -2.27
CA ILE A 75 -3.21 2.35 -2.53
C ILE A 75 -3.40 2.29 -4.04
N PHE A 76 -3.24 1.12 -4.62
CA PHE A 76 -3.31 0.89 -6.06
C PHE A 76 -4.50 0.03 -6.44
N ILE A 77 -5.04 0.27 -7.61
CA ILE A 77 -6.29 -0.34 -8.07
C ILE A 77 -6.01 -1.19 -9.31
N ASP A 78 -6.48 -2.43 -9.29
CA ASP A 78 -6.70 -3.22 -10.50
C ASP A 78 -8.22 -3.30 -10.78
N PRO A 79 -8.66 -3.91 -11.90
CA PRO A 79 -10.08 -4.01 -12.23
C PRO A 79 -10.93 -4.66 -11.13
N THR A 80 -10.35 -5.50 -10.27
CA THR A 80 -11.06 -6.33 -9.29
C THR A 80 -10.83 -5.86 -7.85
N PHE A 81 -9.59 -5.64 -7.42
CA PHE A 81 -9.21 -5.42 -6.01
C PHE A 81 -8.46 -4.09 -5.77
N ALA A 82 -8.30 -3.72 -4.50
CA ALA A 82 -7.36 -2.70 -4.05
C ALA A 82 -6.11 -3.35 -3.42
N TYR A 83 -4.95 -2.69 -3.56
CA TYR A 83 -3.67 -3.18 -3.08
C TYR A 83 -2.92 -2.09 -2.34
N ILE A 84 -2.26 -2.43 -1.24
CA ILE A 84 -1.32 -1.53 -0.58
C ILE A 84 0.07 -1.72 -1.22
N GLY A 85 0.72 -0.61 -1.53
CA GLY A 85 2.09 -0.55 -2.04
C GLY A 85 2.88 0.55 -1.35
N ASP A 86 4.12 0.76 -1.80
CA ASP A 86 5.09 1.69 -1.22
C ASP A 86 5.41 1.44 0.27
N PHE A 87 6.33 0.50 0.48
CA PHE A 87 6.80 0.11 1.81
C PHE A 87 8.05 0.87 2.24
N GLY A 88 8.38 2.01 1.63
CA GLY A 88 9.62 2.75 1.91
C GLY A 88 9.80 3.20 3.36
N PHE A 89 8.70 3.37 4.09
CA PHE A 89 8.68 3.75 5.52
C PHE A 89 8.26 2.61 6.46
N CYS A 90 8.03 1.41 5.91
CA CYS A 90 7.55 0.26 6.66
C CYS A 90 8.59 -0.19 7.69
N MET A 91 8.16 -0.50 8.92
CA MET A 91 9.07 -0.91 9.99
C MET A 91 8.45 -1.92 10.98
N PRO A 92 9.26 -2.69 11.72
CA PRO A 92 8.77 -3.55 12.78
C PRO A 92 8.05 -2.77 13.89
N ALA A 93 6.92 -3.29 14.35
CA ALA A 93 6.15 -2.71 15.45
C ALA A 93 6.93 -2.72 16.78
N LYS A 94 7.80 -3.72 16.99
CA LYS A 94 8.54 -3.92 18.26
C LYS A 94 9.70 -2.95 18.47
N GLU A 95 10.29 -2.38 17.41
CA GLU A 95 11.40 -1.42 17.53
C GLU A 95 10.95 -0.06 18.09
N ASN A 96 9.65 0.24 18.09
CA ASN A 96 9.11 1.49 18.63
C ASN A 96 8.90 1.48 20.16
N LEU A 97 9.08 0.34 20.84
CA LEU A 97 8.83 0.21 22.28
C LEU A 97 10.01 0.67 23.16
N SER A 98 11.23 0.73 22.62
CA SER A 98 12.40 1.13 23.43
C SER A 98 12.56 2.65 23.59
N ASN A 99 11.83 3.48 22.85
CA ASN A 99 12.14 4.93 22.74
C ASN A 99 10.98 5.93 22.81
N SER A 100 9.76 5.59 23.28
CA SER A 100 8.76 6.67 23.49
C SER A 100 7.73 6.42 24.60
N THR A 101 7.85 7.23 25.65
CA THR A 101 6.83 7.48 26.70
C THR A 101 5.72 8.43 26.22
N LYS A 102 5.43 8.51 24.92
CA LYS A 102 4.28 9.23 24.37
C LYS A 102 3.44 8.27 23.56
N LYS A 103 2.16 8.12 23.96
CA LYS A 103 1.10 7.53 23.13
C LYS A 103 0.98 8.35 21.84
N ASN A 104 1.82 8.06 20.86
CA ASN A 104 1.63 8.55 19.51
C ASN A 104 0.61 7.64 18.84
N ILE A 105 -0.39 8.24 18.21
CA ILE A 105 -1.33 7.55 17.34
C ILE A 105 -0.47 6.80 16.31
N TYR A 106 -0.50 5.47 16.35
CA TYR A 106 0.24 4.63 15.43
C TYR A 106 -0.34 4.87 14.04
N GLY A 107 0.43 5.52 13.18
CA GLY A 107 0.03 5.82 11.82
C GLY A 107 -0.23 4.54 11.05
N VAL A 108 -1.31 4.56 10.28
CA VAL A 108 -1.53 3.63 9.17
C VAL A 108 -0.45 3.88 8.12
#